data_AF-A0A0F4J5U2-F1
#
_entry.id   AF-A0A0F4J5U2-F1
#
_cell.length_a   1.000
_cell.length_b   1.000
_cell.length_c   1.000
_cell.angle_alpha   90.00
_cell.angle_beta   90.00
_cell.angle_gamma   90.00
#
_symmetry.space_group_name_H-M   'P 1'
#
loop_
_entity.id
_entity.type
_entity.pdbx_description
1 polymer ?
#
loop_
_entity_poly.entity_id
_entity_poly.type
_entity_poly.pdbx_seq_one_letter_code
_entity_poly.pdbx_strand_id
1 'polypeptide(L)'
;LLDSMTEIRDHERRFSEGGGAIELDAATRYKVLAAFDGYLETLPEESLVRPDSYRVKDVVGRRGVGIGSAGLPSYNILLEGHSDALENDVVIYLKQAQTPAVSRHITDRAVREYFQHEGHRTVISQRALQAHADPWLGWTELD
;
A
#
# COMPACT_ATOMS: atom_id res chain seq x y z
N LEU A 1 15.07 9.84 -1.45
CA LEU A 1 14.33 8.56 -1.62
C LEU A 1 13.23 8.69 -2.66
N LEU A 2 12.40 9.74 -2.63
CA LEU A 2 11.41 9.99 -3.69
C LEU A 2 12.07 10.18 -5.06
N ASP A 3 13.18 10.93 -5.15
CA ASP A 3 13.81 11.25 -6.45
C ASP A 3 14.39 10.05 -7.21
N SER A 4 14.57 8.89 -6.55
CA SER A 4 14.97 7.67 -7.26
C SER A 4 13.81 6.95 -7.95
N MET A 5 12.57 7.34 -7.68
CA MET A 5 11.35 6.69 -8.19
C MET A 5 10.31 7.66 -8.75
N THR A 6 10.51 8.97 -8.57
CA THR A 6 9.60 10.03 -9.02
C THR A 6 10.36 11.16 -9.66
N GLU A 7 9.65 11.90 -10.51
CA GLU A 7 10.12 13.11 -11.17
C GLU A 7 9.05 14.20 -11.09
N ILE A 8 9.44 15.44 -11.35
CA ILE A 8 8.51 16.57 -11.42
C ILE A 8 8.18 16.82 -12.90
N ARG A 9 6.92 16.63 -13.27
CA ARG A 9 6.37 16.92 -14.60
C ARG A 9 5.20 17.89 -14.43
N ASP A 10 5.19 18.98 -15.20
CA ASP A 10 4.15 20.02 -15.15
C ASP A 10 3.86 20.57 -13.74
N HIS A 11 4.91 20.74 -12.92
CA HIS A 11 4.84 21.21 -11.52
C HIS A 11 4.22 20.21 -10.52
N GLU A 12 3.88 18.99 -10.95
CA GLU A 12 3.45 17.90 -10.08
C GLU A 12 4.50 16.78 -10.01
N ARG A 13 4.66 16.19 -8.82
CA ARG A 13 5.45 14.96 -8.67
C ARG A 13 4.65 13.77 -9.18
N ARG A 14 5.28 12.94 -10.00
CA ARG A 14 4.74 11.69 -10.57
C ARG A 14 5.79 10.59 -10.52
N PHE A 15 5.38 9.33 -10.65
CA PHE A 15 6.33 8.23 -10.77
C PHE A 15 7.14 8.36 -12.06
N SER A 16 8.45 8.13 -11.97
CA SER A 16 9.32 8.16 -13.14
C SER A 16 9.12 6.91 -14.00
N GLU A 17 9.26 7.08 -15.32
CA GLU A 17 9.34 5.95 -16.22
C GLU A 17 10.62 5.13 -15.95
N GLY A 18 10.47 3.81 -15.81
CA GLY A 18 11.57 2.90 -15.53
C GLY A 18 11.64 2.40 -14.09
N GLY A 19 12.72 1.68 -13.77
CA GLY A 19 12.92 1.08 -12.45
C GLY A 19 11.88 0.03 -12.03
N GLY A 20 10.97 -0.39 -12.90
CA GLY A 20 9.90 -1.36 -12.62
C GLY A 20 8.50 -0.77 -12.43
N ALA A 21 8.33 0.55 -12.59
CA ALA A 21 7.02 1.21 -12.64
C ALA A 21 6.34 0.91 -13.99
N ILE A 22 5.03 0.67 -13.95
CA ILE A 22 4.23 0.28 -15.12
C ILE A 22 2.94 1.07 -15.13
N GLU A 23 2.61 1.62 -16.29
CA GLU A 23 1.34 2.28 -16.52
C GLU A 23 0.18 1.30 -16.37
N LEU A 24 -0.88 1.74 -15.69
CA LEU A 24 -2.09 0.96 -15.49
C LEU A 24 -3.12 1.31 -16.55
N ASP A 25 -3.85 0.31 -17.03
CA ASP A 25 -5.08 0.58 -17.76
C ASP A 25 -6.13 1.24 -16.85
N ALA A 26 -7.13 1.88 -17.46
CA ALA A 26 -8.14 2.63 -16.73
C ALA A 26 -8.93 1.76 -15.72
N ALA A 27 -9.19 0.49 -16.06
CA ALA A 27 -9.94 -0.42 -15.22
C ALA A 27 -9.15 -0.80 -13.96
N THR A 28 -7.87 -1.14 -14.11
CA THR A 28 -6.97 -1.47 -13.01
C THR A 28 -6.73 -0.25 -12.13
N ARG A 29 -6.50 0.93 -12.74
CA ARG A 29 -6.34 2.18 -12.00
C ARG A 29 -7.57 2.49 -11.14
N TYR A 30 -8.78 2.31 -11.69
CA TYR A 30 -10.02 2.51 -10.95
C TYR A 30 -10.13 1.58 -9.75
N LYS A 31 -9.85 0.29 -9.93
CA LYS A 31 -9.87 -0.70 -8.84
C LYS A 31 -8.88 -0.37 -7.73
N VAL A 32 -7.65 0.02 -8.09
CA VAL A 32 -6.62 0.39 -7.11
C VAL A 32 -7.02 1.63 -6.31
N LEU A 33 -7.63 2.63 -6.94
CA LEU A 33 -8.13 3.81 -6.25
C LEU A 33 -9.31 3.48 -5.32
N ALA A 34 -10.26 2.66 -5.77
CA ALA A 34 -11.36 2.20 -4.91
C ALA A 34 -10.84 1.39 -3.70
N ALA A 35 -9.83 0.55 -3.90
CA ALA A 35 -9.17 -0.17 -2.82
C ALA A 35 -8.42 0.78 -1.87
N PHE A 36 -7.90 1.91 -2.37
CA PHE A 36 -7.27 2.92 -1.53
C PHE A 36 -8.27 3.58 -0.57
N ASP A 37 -9.49 3.84 -1.03
CA ASP A 37 -10.55 4.37 -0.16
C ASP A 37 -10.83 3.41 1.00
N GLY A 38 -11.00 2.11 0.71
CA GLY A 38 -11.16 1.09 1.75
C GLY A 38 -9.94 0.96 2.66
N TYR A 39 -8.73 1.16 2.14
CA TYR A 39 -7.50 1.17 2.94
C TYR A 39 -7.49 2.27 3.99
N LEU A 40 -7.95 3.49 3.64
CA LEU A 40 -8.00 4.62 4.57
C LEU A 40 -8.87 4.31 5.79
N GLU A 41 -9.97 3.58 5.61
CA GLU A 41 -10.86 3.15 6.70
C GLU A 41 -10.19 2.17 7.70
N THR A 42 -9.04 1.57 7.33
CA THR A 42 -8.32 0.61 8.18
C THR A 42 -7.16 1.23 8.97
N LEU A 43 -6.83 2.49 8.68
CA LEU A 43 -5.77 3.20 9.38
C LEU A 43 -6.17 3.51 10.83
N PRO A 44 -5.20 3.59 11.76
CA PRO A 44 -5.49 4.04 13.12
C PRO A 44 -6.08 5.45 13.09
N GLU A 45 -7.01 5.77 13.99
CA GLU A 45 -7.65 7.11 14.04
C GLU A 45 -6.62 8.25 14.13
N GLU A 46 -5.53 8.04 14.85
CA GLU A 46 -4.40 8.98 14.98
C GLU A 46 -3.72 9.29 13.64
N SER A 47 -3.88 8.43 12.64
CA SER A 47 -3.32 8.60 11.29
C SER A 47 -4.28 9.32 10.34
N LEU A 48 -5.55 9.53 10.74
CA LEU A 48 -6.61 10.17 9.95
C LEU A 48 -6.68 11.71 10.13
N VAL A 49 -5.69 12.30 10.79
CA VAL A 49 -5.75 13.69 11.31
C VAL A 49 -5.66 14.75 10.20
N ARG A 50 -5.29 14.40 8.95
CA ARG A 50 -5.08 15.37 7.86
C ARG A 50 -5.62 14.88 6.51
N PRO A 51 -6.87 15.24 6.16
CA PRO A 51 -7.53 14.82 4.92
C PRO A 51 -6.78 15.20 3.64
N ASP A 52 -6.12 16.37 3.62
CA ASP A 52 -5.41 16.86 2.42
C ASP A 52 -4.22 15.95 2.04
N SER A 53 -3.65 15.21 3.00
CA SER A 53 -2.55 14.27 2.78
C SER A 53 -2.98 12.96 2.10
N TYR A 54 -4.27 12.81 1.74
CA TYR A 54 -4.77 11.64 0.99
C TYR A 54 -5.01 11.94 -0.49
N ARG A 55 -4.67 13.15 -0.98
CA ARG A 55 -4.81 13.47 -2.40
C ARG A 55 -3.85 12.60 -3.21
N VAL A 56 -4.40 11.69 -4.01
CA VAL A 56 -3.62 10.83 -4.91
C VAL A 56 -3.13 11.65 -6.10
N LYS A 57 -1.80 11.77 -6.23
CA LYS A 57 -1.11 12.44 -7.35
C LYS A 57 -0.89 11.50 -8.52
N ASP A 58 -0.51 10.24 -8.23
CA ASP A 58 -0.20 9.26 -9.27
C ASP A 58 -0.34 7.81 -8.75
N VAL A 59 -0.56 6.87 -9.68
CA VAL A 59 -0.69 5.43 -9.38
C VAL A 59 -0.04 4.61 -10.49
N VAL A 60 0.86 3.70 -10.12
CA VAL A 60 1.53 2.80 -11.06
C VAL A 60 1.52 1.36 -10.56
N GLY A 61 1.51 0.42 -11.50
CA GLY A 61 1.87 -0.97 -11.23
C GLY A 61 3.36 -1.12 -10.97
N ARG A 62 3.73 -2.20 -10.28
CA ARG A 62 5.13 -2.46 -9.91
C ARG A 62 5.52 -3.89 -10.21
N ARG A 63 6.53 -4.07 -11.09
CA ARG A 63 7.17 -5.38 -11.38
C ARG A 63 8.58 -5.46 -10.81
N GLY A 64 9.01 -6.68 -10.50
CA GLY A 64 10.42 -6.99 -10.23
C GLY A 64 10.92 -6.67 -8.81
N VAL A 65 10.02 -6.46 -7.83
CA VAL A 65 10.43 -6.13 -6.46
C VAL A 65 10.36 -7.37 -5.56
N GLY A 66 11.52 -7.90 -5.19
CA GLY A 66 11.69 -8.93 -4.16
C GLY A 66 11.37 -10.37 -4.58
N ILE A 67 12.03 -11.33 -3.92
CA ILE A 67 11.85 -12.78 -4.18
C ILE A 67 10.53 -13.34 -3.65
N GLY A 68 9.93 -12.70 -2.63
CA GLY A 68 8.71 -13.17 -1.98
C GLY A 68 7.39 -12.80 -2.69
N SER A 69 7.46 -11.98 -3.73
CA SER A 69 6.29 -11.48 -4.48
C SER A 69 6.47 -11.59 -5.99
N ALA A 70 7.39 -12.43 -6.45
CA ALA A 70 7.62 -12.64 -7.88
C ALA A 70 6.34 -13.14 -8.57
N GLY A 71 5.80 -12.32 -9.48
CA GLY A 71 4.59 -12.63 -10.24
C GLY A 71 3.28 -12.19 -9.58
N LEU A 72 3.30 -11.66 -8.36
CA LEU A 72 2.11 -11.12 -7.71
C LEU A 72 1.88 -9.64 -8.09
N PRO A 73 0.63 -9.19 -8.23
CA PRO A 73 0.32 -7.78 -8.42
C PRO A 73 0.83 -6.94 -7.26
N SER A 74 1.45 -5.81 -7.59
CA SER A 74 1.82 -4.78 -6.62
C SER A 74 1.71 -3.41 -7.24
N TYR A 75 1.38 -2.40 -6.44
CA TYR A 75 1.06 -1.05 -6.91
C TYR A 75 1.67 -0.02 -5.98
N ASN A 76 2.12 1.11 -6.53
CA ASN A 76 2.50 2.27 -5.74
C ASN A 76 1.48 3.38 -5.97
N ILE A 77 1.05 4.02 -4.88
CA ILE A 77 0.21 5.21 -4.88
C ILE A 77 1.06 6.36 -4.32
N LEU A 78 1.14 7.46 -5.07
CA LEU A 78 1.79 8.69 -4.63
C LEU A 78 0.74 9.64 -4.08
N LEU A 79 0.91 10.03 -2.82
CA LEU A 79 0.05 10.98 -2.12
C LEU A 79 0.75 12.32 -1.96
N GLU A 80 -0.04 13.38 -1.94
CA GLU A 80 0.44 14.70 -1.55
C GLU A 80 0.91 14.75 -0.10
N GLY A 81 2.02 15.43 0.12
CA GLY A 81 2.60 15.63 1.44
C GLY A 81 1.81 16.55 2.37
N HIS A 82 2.33 16.72 3.58
CA HIS A 82 1.71 17.54 4.63
C HIS A 82 1.85 19.06 4.39
N SER A 83 2.57 19.44 3.34
CA SER A 83 2.62 20.78 2.79
C SER A 83 2.74 20.66 1.27
N ASP A 84 2.49 21.76 0.56
CA ASP A 84 2.68 21.86 -0.89
C ASP A 84 4.16 21.65 -1.32
N ALA A 85 5.07 21.49 -0.36
CA ALA A 85 6.45 21.13 -0.65
C ALA A 85 6.52 19.67 -1.13
N LEU A 86 6.94 19.50 -2.39
CA LEU A 86 7.07 18.20 -3.08
C LEU A 86 8.00 17.19 -2.38
N GLU A 87 8.74 17.61 -1.36
CA GLU A 87 9.62 16.75 -0.55
C GLU A 87 8.85 15.94 0.51
N ASN A 88 7.61 16.31 0.81
CA ASN A 88 6.78 15.67 1.84
C ASN A 88 5.82 14.61 1.28
N ASP A 89 5.81 14.38 -0.03
CA ASP A 89 4.94 13.40 -0.67
C ASP A 89 5.18 11.99 -0.11
N VAL A 90 4.11 11.20 -0.01
CA VAL A 90 4.15 9.86 0.58
C VAL A 90 3.90 8.82 -0.51
N VAL A 91 4.65 7.73 -0.47
CA VAL A 91 4.40 6.57 -1.36
C VAL A 91 3.82 5.44 -0.53
N ILE A 92 2.59 5.05 -0.83
CA ILE A 92 1.96 3.84 -0.29
C ILE A 92 2.27 2.68 -1.23
N TYR A 93 2.90 1.63 -0.69
CA TYR A 93 3.22 0.43 -1.46
C TYR A 93 2.21 -0.69 -1.15
N LEU A 94 1.34 -0.98 -2.11
CA LEU A 94 0.33 -2.04 -2.02
C LEU A 94 0.92 -3.34 -2.53
N LYS A 95 0.90 -4.36 -1.67
CA LYS A 95 1.37 -5.71 -1.96
C LYS A 95 0.32 -6.73 -1.57
N GLN A 96 0.12 -7.73 -2.42
CA GLN A 96 -0.72 -8.87 -2.08
C GLN A 96 -0.10 -9.67 -0.93
N ALA A 97 -0.82 -9.81 0.17
CA ALA A 97 -0.42 -10.68 1.27
C ALA A 97 -0.57 -12.16 0.88
N GLN A 98 0.32 -13.01 1.40
CA GLN A 98 0.37 -14.44 1.09
C GLN A 98 0.04 -15.28 2.32
N THR A 99 -0.52 -16.47 2.07
CA THR A 99 -0.71 -17.48 3.11
C THR A 99 0.64 -17.94 3.68
N PRO A 100 0.88 -17.84 5.00
CA PRO A 100 2.10 -18.27 5.63
C PRO A 100 2.31 -19.76 5.45
N ALA A 101 3.56 -20.15 5.26
CA ALA A 101 3.93 -21.55 5.18
C ALA A 101 3.49 -22.36 6.43
N VAL A 102 3.45 -21.72 7.60
CA VAL A 102 3.05 -22.38 8.85
C VAL A 102 1.55 -22.64 8.97
N SER A 103 0.70 -21.93 8.20
CA SER A 103 -0.77 -22.05 8.31
C SER A 103 -1.27 -23.48 8.11
N ARG A 104 -0.57 -24.30 7.33
CA ARG A 104 -0.87 -25.73 7.12
C ARG A 104 -0.70 -26.60 8.36
N HIS A 105 0.03 -26.11 9.37
CA HIS A 105 0.32 -26.81 10.62
C HIS A 105 -0.42 -26.24 11.83
N ILE A 106 -1.03 -25.06 11.70
CA ILE A 106 -1.87 -24.48 12.76
C ILE A 106 -3.23 -25.15 12.68
N THR A 107 -3.57 -26.04 13.61
CA THR A 107 -4.86 -26.77 13.62
C THR A 107 -5.94 -26.08 14.47
N ASP A 108 -5.56 -25.09 15.28
CA ASP A 108 -6.49 -24.32 16.09
C ASP A 108 -7.46 -23.52 15.20
N ARG A 109 -8.76 -23.81 15.36
CA ARG A 109 -9.84 -23.18 14.60
C ARG A 109 -9.97 -21.69 14.92
N ALA A 110 -9.84 -21.31 16.19
CA ALA A 110 -9.97 -19.91 16.59
C ALA A 110 -8.89 -19.05 15.92
N VAL A 111 -7.66 -19.57 15.81
CA VAL A 111 -6.57 -18.86 15.10
C VAL A 111 -6.86 -18.73 13.60
N ARG A 112 -7.43 -19.76 12.98
CA ARG A 112 -7.76 -19.74 11.54
C ARG A 112 -8.91 -18.79 11.20
N GLU A 113 -9.91 -18.68 12.06
CA GLU A 113 -11.11 -17.87 11.83
C GLU A 113 -10.99 -16.43 12.34
N TYR A 114 -9.93 -16.09 13.08
CA TYR A 114 -9.74 -14.75 13.64
C TYR A 114 -9.49 -13.67 12.58
N PHE A 115 -8.86 -14.01 11.45
CA PHE A 115 -8.49 -13.03 10.43
C PHE A 115 -9.44 -13.08 9.23
N GLN A 116 -9.86 -11.90 8.76
CA GLN A 116 -10.73 -11.76 7.58
C GLN A 116 -10.06 -12.29 6.30
N HIS A 117 -8.82 -11.88 6.07
CA HIS A 117 -7.96 -12.31 4.96
C HIS A 117 -6.49 -12.10 5.31
N GLU A 118 -5.59 -12.49 4.42
CA GLU A 118 -4.14 -12.48 4.61
C GLU A 118 -3.55 -11.07 4.81
N GLY A 119 -4.17 -10.06 4.19
CA GLY A 119 -3.82 -8.64 4.36
C GLY A 119 -4.12 -8.16 5.77
N HIS A 120 -5.36 -8.36 6.22
CA HIS A 120 -5.79 -8.05 7.58
C HIS A 120 -4.91 -8.76 8.62
N ARG A 121 -4.59 -10.05 8.43
CA ARG A 121 -3.67 -10.75 9.34
C ARG A 121 -2.33 -10.06 9.43
N THR A 122 -1.72 -9.77 8.29
CA THR A 122 -0.37 -9.21 8.22
C THR A 122 -0.30 -7.90 8.98
N VAL A 123 -1.27 -7.01 8.77
CA VAL A 123 -1.33 -5.70 9.45
C VAL A 123 -1.56 -5.84 10.94
N ILE A 124 -2.59 -6.58 11.36
CA ILE A 124 -2.92 -6.71 12.80
C ILE A 124 -1.78 -7.39 13.55
N SER A 125 -1.19 -8.44 12.98
CA SER A 125 -0.06 -9.15 13.60
C SER A 125 1.18 -8.26 13.69
N GLN A 126 1.47 -7.49 12.64
CA GLN A 126 2.62 -6.58 12.64
C GLN A 126 2.42 -5.44 13.66
N ARG A 127 1.24 -4.81 13.70
CA ARG A 127 0.91 -3.78 14.70
C ARG A 127 1.02 -4.33 16.13
N ALA A 128 0.55 -5.55 16.38
CA ALA A 128 0.62 -6.18 17.70
C ALA A 128 2.05 -6.50 18.17
N LEU A 129 2.97 -6.78 17.23
CA LEU A 129 4.36 -7.12 17.54
C LEU A 129 5.30 -5.92 17.62
N GLN A 130 4.90 -4.75 17.12
CA GLN A 130 5.74 -3.56 17.03
C GLN A 130 5.32 -2.50 18.06
N ALA A 131 6.25 -2.06 18.92
CA ALA A 131 5.98 -1.01 19.90
C ALA A 131 5.63 0.35 19.26
N HIS A 132 6.15 0.60 18.05
CA HIS A 132 5.87 1.78 17.24
C HIS A 132 5.58 1.33 15.80
N ALA A 133 4.35 0.86 15.57
CA ALA A 133 3.91 0.50 14.24
C ALA A 133 3.83 1.74 13.33
N ASP A 134 4.08 1.54 12.04
CA ASP A 134 3.95 2.59 11.03
C ASP A 134 2.49 3.09 10.97
N PRO A 135 2.23 4.41 11.10
CA PRO A 135 0.87 4.96 11.04
C PRO A 135 0.17 4.71 9.68
N TRP A 136 0.93 4.50 8.60
CA TRP A 136 0.41 4.19 7.27
C TRP A 136 0.23 2.68 7.03
N LEU A 137 0.45 1.82 8.04
CA LEU A 137 0.28 0.39 7.86
C LEU A 137 -1.19 -0.01 7.94
N GLY A 138 -1.86 -0.11 6.79
CA GLY A 138 -3.27 -0.55 6.64
C GLY A 138 -3.43 -1.74 5.69
N TRP A 139 -4.66 -2.19 5.51
CA TRP A 139 -5.02 -3.29 4.61
C TRP A 139 -6.21 -2.90 3.74
N THR A 140 -6.42 -3.61 2.63
CA THR A 140 -7.60 -3.45 1.78
C THR A 140 -7.82 -4.74 0.98
N GLU A 141 -8.91 -4.78 0.23
CA GLU A 141 -9.26 -5.82 -0.73
C GLU A 141 -9.24 -5.23 -2.14
N LEU A 142 -8.84 -6.04 -3.12
CA LEU A 142 -8.73 -5.64 -4.52
C LEU A 142 -9.17 -6.82 -5.39
N ASP A 143 -10.26 -6.62 -6.13
CA ASP A 143 -10.88 -7.61 -7.03
C ASP A 143 -10.13 -7.81 -8.36
#